data_AF-A0A356X9B6-F1
#
_entry.id   AF-A0A356X9B6-F1
#
_cell.length_a   1.000
_cell.length_b   1.000
_cell.length_c   1.000
_cell.angle_alpha   90.00
_cell.angle_beta   90.00
_cell.angle_gamma   90.00
#
_symmetry.space_group_name_H-M   'P 1'
#
loop_
_entity.id
_entity.type
_entity.pdbx_description
1 polymer ?
#
loop_
_entity_poly.entity_id
_entity_poly.type
_entity_poly.pdbx_seq_one_letter_code
_entity_poly.pdbx_strand_id
1 'polypeptide(L)'
;KTDPGMMYILFGPPIYSDQFSDQMFWSYSYNQDDPERNFLFVRPKLKNRYFPFNHYILQRNSYYHTVYYQQTERWRTGTILNTNL
;
A
#
# COMPACT_ATOMS: atom_id res chain seq x y z
N LYS A 1 -3.50 -4.16 12.91
CA LYS A 1 -2.79 -4.19 11.62
C LYS A 1 -3.50 -3.21 10.68
N THR A 2 -2.78 -2.34 9.98
CA THR A 2 -3.34 -1.34 9.05
C THR A 2 -2.84 -1.63 7.63
N ASP A 3 -3.61 -1.24 6.62
CA ASP A 3 -3.25 -1.49 5.22
C ASP A 3 -1.91 -0.82 4.84
N PRO A 4 -1.62 0.44 5.23
CA PRO A 4 -0.30 1.03 5.01
C PRO A 4 0.83 0.26 5.67
N GLY A 5 0.63 -0.22 6.91
CA GLY A 5 1.66 -1.00 7.60
C GLY A 5 1.94 -2.34 6.92
N MET A 6 0.91 -2.99 6.37
CA MET A 6 1.08 -4.20 5.56
C MET A 6 1.84 -3.91 4.26
N MET A 7 1.51 -2.81 3.58
CA MET A 7 2.22 -2.39 2.36
C MET A 7 3.68 -2.06 2.65
N TYR A 8 3.98 -1.41 3.77
CA TYR A 8 5.36 -1.14 4.19
C TYR A 8 6.17 -2.43 4.42
N ILE A 9 5.56 -3.47 4.97
CA ILE A 9 6.23 -4.77 5.15
C ILE A 9 6.48 -5.46 3.80
N LEU A 10 5.52 -5.37 2.87
CA LEU A 10 5.59 -6.08 1.59
C LEU A 10 6.46 -5.38 0.54
N PHE A 11 6.52 -4.05 0.56
CA PHE A 11 7.16 -3.25 -0.47
C PHE A 11 8.30 -2.38 0.06
N GLY A 12 8.45 -2.27 1.38
CA GLY A 12 9.41 -1.36 2.01
C GLY A 12 8.91 0.09 2.07
N PRO A 13 9.81 1.04 2.33
CA PRO A 13 9.47 2.47 2.29
C PRO A 13 9.17 2.91 0.84
N PRO A 14 8.10 3.69 0.60
CA PRO A 14 7.83 4.24 -0.72
C PRO A 14 8.86 5.31 -1.11
N ILE A 15 9.04 5.51 -2.42
CA ILE A 15 9.90 6.57 -2.96
C ILE A 15 9.23 7.94 -2.74
N TYR A 16 7.92 8.02 -3.02
CA TYR A 16 7.11 9.20 -2.77
C TYR A 16 5.95 8.86 -1.84
N SER A 17 5.66 9.76 -0.89
CA SER A 17 4.54 9.64 0.02
C SER A 17 3.88 11.00 0.21
N ASP A 18 2.74 11.19 -0.44
CA ASP A 18 1.91 12.39 -0.30
C ASP A 18 0.74 12.11 0.65
N GLN A 19 0.50 13.01 1.59
CA GLN A 19 -0.59 12.88 2.55
C GLN A 19 -1.55 14.07 2.44
N PHE A 20 -2.82 13.74 2.24
CA PHE A 20 -3.95 14.67 2.22
C PHE A 20 -4.87 14.41 3.43
N SER A 21 -5.88 15.26 3.62
CA SER A 21 -6.78 15.20 4.78
C SER A 21 -7.52 13.87 4.93
N ASP A 22 -7.86 13.24 3.80
CA ASP A 22 -8.66 12.02 3.71
C ASP A 22 -7.96 10.91 2.90
N GLN A 23 -6.79 11.20 2.35
CA GLN A 23 -6.10 10.31 1.42
C GLN A 23 -4.60 10.29 1.69
N MET A 24 -3.95 9.21 1.32
CA MET A 24 -2.51 9.06 1.35
C MET A 24 -2.09 8.31 0.09
N PHE A 25 -1.12 8.84 -0.63
CA PHE A 25 -0.65 8.31 -1.89
C PHE A 25 0.80 7.86 -1.73
N TRP A 26 1.07 6.58 -1.99
CA TRP A 26 2.40 6.00 -1.97
C TRP A 26 2.81 5.54 -3.36
N SER A 27 4.01 5.92 -3.78
CA SER A 27 4.58 5.51 -5.07
C SER A 27 5.91 4.80 -4.88
N TYR A 28 6.06 3.67 -5.58
CA TYR A 28 7.29 2.87 -5.66
C TYR A 28 7.94 2.95 -7.05
N SER A 29 7.62 4.00 -7.82
CA SER A 29 8.15 4.26 -9.14
C SER A 29 8.42 5.75 -9.31
N TYR A 30 9.32 6.10 -10.24
CA TYR A 30 9.45 7.49 -10.70
C TYR A 30 8.27 7.91 -11.59
N ASN A 31 7.53 6.94 -12.13
CA ASN A 31 6.34 7.18 -12.91
C ASN A 31 5.09 7.17 -12.00
N GLN A 32 4.53 8.34 -11.71
CA GLN A 32 3.30 8.48 -10.92
C GLN A 32 2.03 8.05 -11.67
N ASP A 33 2.14 7.80 -12.97
CA ASP A 33 1.05 7.26 -13.79
C ASP A 33 1.06 5.72 -13.88
N ASP A 34 2.05 5.05 -13.28
CA ASP A 34 2.15 3.58 -13.26
C ASP A 34 1.15 2.98 -12.25
N PRO A 35 0.04 2.36 -12.71
CA PRO A 35 -1.00 1.88 -11.80
C PRO A 35 -0.59 0.61 -11.04
N GLU A 36 0.52 -0.05 -11.39
CA GLU A 36 1.02 -1.25 -10.70
C GLU A 36 1.85 -0.92 -9.45
N ARG A 37 2.46 0.27 -9.42
CA ARG A 37 3.41 0.70 -8.39
C ARG A 37 2.93 1.86 -7.53
N ASN A 38 1.71 2.33 -7.78
CA ASN A 38 1.10 3.46 -7.09
C ASN A 38 -0.13 3.01 -6.28
N PHE A 39 -0.15 3.38 -5.00
CA PHE A 39 -1.13 2.91 -4.04
C PHE A 39 -1.82 4.08 -3.36
N LEU A 40 -3.13 4.15 -3.51
CA LEU A 40 -3.98 5.13 -2.85
C LEU A 40 -4.60 4.50 -1.61
N PHE A 41 -4.40 5.14 -0.48
CA PHE A 41 -5.10 4.83 0.76
C PHE A 41 -6.11 5.91 1.06
N VAL A 42 -7.32 5.51 1.42
CA VAL A 42 -8.42 6.43 1.71
C VAL A 42 -8.90 6.25 3.14
N ARG A 43 -9.30 7.34 3.78
CA ARG A 43 -9.92 7.34 5.09
C ARG A 43 -11.42 7.07 4.94
N PRO A 44 -11.98 5.98 5.49
CA PRO A 44 -13.42 5.75 5.42
C PRO A 44 -14.19 6.87 6.12
N LYS A 45 -15.19 7.41 5.42
CA LYS A 45 -16.07 8.48 5.96
C LYS A 45 -17.06 7.97 7.00
N LEU A 46 -17.28 6.66 7.08
CA LEU A 46 -18.18 6.02 8.04
C LEU A 46 -17.48 5.89 9.40
N LYS A 47 -18.12 6.40 10.46
CA LYS A 47 -17.70 6.16 11.86
C LYS A 47 -17.78 4.65 12.12
N ASN A 48 -16.67 3.94 11.97
CA ASN A 48 -16.57 2.54 12.35
C ASN A 48 -16.12 2.42 13.82
N ARG A 49 -16.10 1.20 14.34
CA ARG A 49 -15.66 0.86 15.70
C ARG A 49 -14.23 1.29 16.08
N TYR A 50 -13.42 1.73 15.11
CA TYR A 50 -12.04 2.17 15.27
C TYR A 50 -11.89 3.70 15.30
N PHE A 51 -12.99 4.45 15.30
CA PHE A 51 -12.96 5.86 15.66
C PHE A 51 -12.41 6.02 17.10
N PRO A 52 -11.50 6.97 17.39
CA PRO A 52 -11.06 8.10 16.57
C PRO A 52 -9.76 7.88 15.78
N PHE A 53 -9.22 6.66 15.71
CA PHE A 53 -7.91 6.41 15.13
C PHE A 53 -7.88 6.62 13.60
N ASN A 54 -6.73 7.07 13.09
CA ASN A 54 -6.49 7.19 11.65
C ASN A 54 -6.50 5.79 11.02
N HIS A 55 -7.61 5.43 10.40
CA HIS A 55 -7.79 4.18 9.68
C HIS A 55 -7.78 4.48 8.19
N TYR A 56 -6.65 4.25 7.54
CA TYR A 56 -6.51 4.29 6.10
C TYR A 56 -6.69 2.88 5.55
N ILE A 57 -7.55 2.73 4.55
CA ILE A 57 -7.75 1.49 3.81
C ILE A 57 -7.15 1.63 2.42
N LEU A 58 -6.53 0.56 1.91
CA LEU A 58 -6.00 0.55 0.56
C LEU A 58 -7.16 0.49 -0.43
N GLN A 59 -7.19 1.42 -1.38
CA GLN A 59 -8.13 1.38 -2.49
C GLN A 59 -7.71 0.25 -3.45
N ARG A 60 -8.48 -0.83 -3.46
CA ARG A 60 -8.27 -2.02 -4.30
C ARG A 60 -8.37 -1.68 -5.78
N ASN A 61 -7.30 -1.98 -6.52
CA ASN A 61 -7.23 -1.84 -7.97
C ASN A 61 -6.69 -3.13 -8.58
N SER A 62 -7.19 -3.53 -9.75
CA SER A 62 -6.79 -4.75 -10.45
C SER A 62 -5.35 -4.65 -10.98
N TYR A 63 -4.88 -3.46 -11.35
CA TYR A 63 -3.55 -3.27 -11.95
C TYR A 63 -2.41 -3.80 -11.06
N TYR A 64 -2.41 -3.47 -9.77
CA TYR A 64 -1.36 -3.93 -8.86
C TYR A 64 -1.60 -5.33 -8.26
N HIS A 65 -2.70 -6.01 -8.59
CA HIS A 65 -3.07 -7.29 -7.98
C HIS A 65 -1.95 -8.34 -8.15
N THR A 66 -1.39 -8.44 -9.35
CA THR A 66 -0.30 -9.36 -9.67
C THR A 66 0.93 -9.09 -8.81
N VAL A 67 1.36 -7.83 -8.74
CA VAL A 67 2.54 -7.43 -7.96
C VAL A 67 2.32 -7.69 -6.47
N TYR A 68 1.15 -7.31 -5.95
CA TYR A 68 0.78 -7.55 -4.55
C TYR A 68 0.76 -9.05 -4.19
N TYR A 69 0.20 -9.88 -5.07
CA TYR A 69 0.17 -11.33 -4.87
C TYR A 69 1.58 -11.92 -4.84
N GLN A 70 2.43 -11.53 -5.80
CA GLN A 70 3.83 -11.96 -5.83
C GLN A 70 4.58 -11.59 -4.55
N GLN A 71 4.43 -10.36 -4.06
CA GLN A 71 5.09 -9.94 -2.81
C GLN A 71 4.54 -10.68 -1.59
N THR A 72 3.24 -10.98 -1.58
CA THR A 72 2.63 -11.77 -0.51
C THR A 72 3.20 -13.19 -0.49
N GLU A 73 3.31 -13.86 -1.64
CA GLU A 73 3.89 -15.20 -1.70
C GLU A 73 5.38 -15.21 -1.34
N ARG A 74 6.14 -14.18 -1.75
CA ARG A 74 7.55 -14.02 -1.33
C ARG A 74 7.67 -13.82 0.18
N TRP A 75 6.78 -13.03 0.78
CA TRP A 75 6.72 -12.87 2.24
C TRP A 75 6.40 -14.19 2.93
N ARG A 76 5.41 -14.94 2.43
CA ARG A 76 5.02 -16.25 2.99
C ARG A 76 6.12 -17.30 2.89
N THR A 77 6.93 -17.25 1.84
CA THR A 77 8.05 -18.17 1.61
C THR A 77 9.38 -17.70 2.22
N GLY A 78 9.42 -16.49 2.79
CA GLY A 78 10.63 -15.91 3.36
C GLY A 78 11.65 -15.43 2.31
N THR A 79 11.28 -15.36 1.03
CA THR A 79 12.17 -14.99 -0.08
C THR A 79 12.14 -13.50 -0.44
N ILE A 80 11.37 -12.70 0.31
CA ILE A 80 11.14 -11.27 0.01
C ILE A 80 12.42 -10.42 -0.02
N LEU A 81 13.42 -10.76 0.80
CA LEU A 81 14.69 -10.02 0.88
C LEU A 81 15.67 -10.36 -0.27
N ASN A 82 15.36 -11.36 -1.10
CA ASN A 82 16.27 -11.86 -2.13
C ASN A 82 16.10 -11.15 -3.49
N THR A 83 15.27 -10.11 -3.57
CA THR A 83 14.94 -9.43 -4.83
C THR A 83 14.87 -7.92 -4.62
N ASN A 84 15.58 -7.16 -5.47
CA ASN A 84 15.37 -5.72 -5.61
C ASN A 84 14.16 -5.48 -6.52
N LEU A 85 13.27 -4.57 -6.11
CA LEU A 85 12.08 -4.12 -6.84
C LEU A 85 12.41 -3.07 -7.93
#